data_AF-A0A1H0BXU6-F1
#
_entry.id   AF-A0A1H0BXU6-F1
#
_cell.length_a   1.000
_cell.length_b   1.000
_cell.length_c   1.000
_cell.angle_alpha   90.00
_cell.angle_beta   90.00
_cell.angle_gamma   90.00
#
_symmetry.space_group_name_H-M   'P 1'
#
loop_
_entity.id
_entity.type
_entity.pdbx_description
1 polymer ?
#
loop_
_entity_poly.entity_id
_entity_poly.type
_entity_poly.pdbx_seq_one_letter_code
_entity_poly.pdbx_strand_id
1 'polypeptide(L)'
;MGMIEVKDLTPGMILADDIKTVNGRLILPKGLKLEEKHIEHLKSWGINKVNITGSTNLNTGKIKINQKDLNKLENYLSPLFAYNDFSHPFVKSVYYLSLARLAQRYLNGWRLPNIESYIPVDDGSYKDLFPKDEVSFTVLVQKEVELVSFPDIYFKIVEAINSPKSSAEYIAKIVSKDPSLSAKLLRLVNSPFYGLTQKVETISRAIAIIGADELSTLALGITAINVFKDIPEKLIDMRSFWLHSIGVGVFAKLLAQRSHLEPEKYFVAGLLHDIGRLILFKHIPRLATEALIFSYSNLIPLVEAEREVIGFDHALVGNSLIQAWNLPSTLGKAIKLHHFPGQFTEIEDAIIHLADFLTVGMHIVEKGSIIVPQLNKSVCKIINLSKDELKSLVNRALQEIEETVKIFL
;
A
#
# COMPACT_ATOMS: atom_id res chain seq x y z
N MET A 1 -22.58 17.21 7.74
CA MET A 1 -23.55 18.06 7.03
C MET A 1 -23.15 18.04 5.57
N GLY A 2 -24.04 17.58 4.68
CA GLY A 2 -23.75 17.52 3.25
C GLY A 2 -24.81 18.25 2.46
N MET A 3 -24.37 19.06 1.48
CA MET A 3 -25.26 19.74 0.54
C MET A 3 -25.70 18.73 -0.53
N ILE A 4 -27.00 18.44 -0.61
CA ILE A 4 -27.59 17.50 -1.57
C ILE A 4 -28.45 18.27 -2.58
N GLU A 5 -28.47 17.85 -3.84
CA GLU A 5 -29.42 18.38 -4.82
C GLU A 5 -30.84 17.90 -4.53
N VAL A 6 -31.85 18.75 -4.71
CA VAL A 6 -33.24 18.43 -4.38
C VAL A 6 -33.78 17.23 -5.17
N LYS A 7 -33.23 16.95 -6.35
CA LYS A 7 -33.55 15.76 -7.15
C LYS A 7 -33.12 14.44 -6.50
N ASP A 8 -32.14 14.48 -5.60
CA ASP A 8 -31.54 13.32 -4.94
C ASP A 8 -32.04 13.14 -3.49
N LEU A 9 -33.01 13.97 -3.05
CA LEU A 9 -33.63 13.83 -1.73
C LEU A 9 -34.59 12.66 -1.69
N THR A 10 -34.59 11.94 -0.56
CA THR A 10 -35.58 10.89 -0.27
C THR A 10 -36.35 11.20 1.02
N PRO A 11 -37.62 10.76 1.13
CA PRO A 11 -38.37 10.88 2.38
C PRO A 11 -37.61 10.24 3.54
N GLY A 12 -37.55 10.93 4.67
CA GLY A 12 -36.83 10.52 5.87
C GLY A 12 -35.50 11.20 6.12
N MET A 13 -34.94 11.93 5.14
CA MET A 13 -33.76 12.78 5.34
C MET A 13 -34.06 13.98 6.26
N ILE A 14 -33.09 14.42 7.06
CA ILE A 14 -33.27 15.48 8.08
C ILE A 14 -32.56 16.76 7.65
N LEU A 15 -33.28 17.89 7.57
CA LEU A 15 -32.69 19.20 7.27
C LEU A 15 -31.67 19.61 8.34
N ALA A 16 -30.47 19.99 7.88
CA ALA A 16 -29.39 20.47 8.74
C ALA A 16 -29.48 21.98 9.03
N ASP A 17 -30.19 22.74 8.18
CA ASP A 17 -30.41 24.18 8.29
C ASP A 17 -31.87 24.54 7.98
N ASP A 18 -32.29 25.73 8.44
CA ASP A 18 -33.57 26.32 8.08
C ASP A 18 -33.61 26.67 6.58
N ILE A 19 -34.75 26.43 5.95
CA ILE A 19 -35.05 26.91 4.59
C ILE A 19 -35.94 28.14 4.71
N LYS A 20 -35.51 29.26 4.13
CA LYS A 20 -36.19 30.56 4.20
C LYS A 20 -36.43 31.11 2.79
N THR A 21 -37.45 31.96 2.62
CA THR A 21 -37.66 32.71 1.38
C THR A 21 -36.59 33.80 1.23
N VAL A 22 -36.51 34.42 0.04
CA VAL A 22 -35.64 35.58 -0.22
C VAL A 22 -35.90 36.74 0.74
N ASN A 23 -37.12 36.86 1.27
CA ASN A 23 -37.51 37.89 2.25
C ASN A 23 -37.32 37.41 3.71
N GLY A 24 -36.63 36.29 3.95
CA GLY A 24 -36.30 35.78 5.28
C GLY A 24 -37.41 35.02 6.00
N ARG A 25 -38.57 34.79 5.37
CA ARG A 25 -39.68 34.02 5.96
C ARG A 25 -39.31 32.54 6.02
N LEU A 26 -39.42 31.93 7.20
CA LEU A 26 -39.17 30.49 7.38
C LEU A 26 -40.18 29.65 6.59
N ILE A 27 -39.66 28.67 5.86
CA ILE A 27 -40.40 27.74 5.02
C ILE A 27 -40.39 26.35 5.66
N LEU A 28 -39.20 25.80 5.94
CA LEU A 28 -39.01 24.53 6.63
C LEU A 28 -37.94 24.69 7.72
N PRO A 29 -38.18 24.24 8.95
CA PRO A 29 -37.21 24.38 10.04
C PRO A 29 -36.09 23.34 9.94
N LYS A 30 -34.92 23.69 10.46
CA LYS A 30 -33.84 22.76 10.79
C LYS A 30 -34.37 21.63 11.67
N GLY A 31 -33.87 20.41 11.43
CA GLY A 31 -34.29 19.20 12.16
C GLY A 31 -35.57 18.56 11.62
N LEU A 32 -36.24 19.17 10.63
CA LEU A 32 -37.40 18.59 9.98
C LEU A 32 -37.00 17.32 9.19
N LYS A 33 -37.72 16.23 9.45
CA LYS A 33 -37.67 15.01 8.64
C LYS A 33 -38.53 15.22 7.38
N LEU A 34 -37.90 15.11 6.22
CA LEU A 34 -38.56 15.35 4.93
C LEU A 34 -39.57 14.24 4.63
N GLU A 35 -40.73 14.64 4.08
CA GLU A 35 -41.78 13.77 3.56
C GLU A 35 -41.91 14.05 2.06
N GLU A 36 -42.61 13.20 1.30
CA GLU A 36 -42.78 13.38 -0.15
C GLU A 36 -43.30 14.78 -0.52
N LYS A 37 -44.32 15.25 0.21
CA LYS A 37 -44.89 16.61 0.05
C LYS A 37 -43.85 17.72 0.24
N HIS A 38 -42.89 17.54 1.14
CA HIS A 38 -41.84 18.53 1.38
C HIS A 38 -40.88 18.61 0.19
N ILE A 39 -40.53 17.47 -0.40
CA ILE A 39 -39.63 17.39 -1.56
C ILE A 39 -40.29 17.99 -2.81
N GLU A 40 -41.58 17.73 -3.01
CA GLU A 40 -42.37 18.34 -4.10
C GLU A 40 -42.42 19.87 -3.97
N HIS A 41 -42.66 20.39 -2.77
CA HIS A 41 -42.66 21.83 -2.52
C HIS A 41 -41.28 22.48 -2.75
N LEU A 42 -40.19 21.81 -2.37
CA LEU A 42 -38.84 22.32 -2.64
C LEU A 42 -38.57 22.44 -4.15
N LYS A 43 -39.06 21.48 -4.95
CA LYS A 43 -38.97 21.53 -6.43
C LYS A 43 -39.81 22.68 -7.00
N SER A 44 -41.04 22.87 -6.52
CA SER A 44 -41.92 23.94 -7.01
C SER A 44 -41.42 25.33 -6.64
N TRP A 45 -40.71 25.47 -5.53
CA TRP A 45 -40.06 26.72 -5.11
C TRP A 45 -38.70 26.97 -5.77
N GLY A 46 -38.25 26.11 -6.68
CA GLY A 46 -36.98 26.26 -7.40
C GLY A 46 -35.74 26.16 -6.50
N ILE A 47 -35.87 25.53 -5.32
CA ILE A 47 -34.73 25.28 -4.44
C ILE A 47 -33.96 24.09 -5.02
N ASN A 48 -32.72 24.32 -5.40
CA ASN A 48 -31.93 23.30 -6.10
C ASN A 48 -31.09 22.43 -5.16
N LYS A 49 -30.72 22.95 -3.97
CA LYS A 49 -29.85 22.26 -3.01
C LYS A 49 -30.28 22.54 -1.58
N VAL A 50 -30.14 21.55 -0.70
CA VAL A 50 -30.41 21.67 0.74
C VAL A 50 -29.32 20.95 1.55
N ASN A 51 -29.06 21.43 2.76
CA ASN A 51 -28.13 20.78 3.67
C ASN A 51 -28.86 19.69 4.47
N ILE A 52 -28.34 18.46 4.43
CA ILE A 52 -28.90 17.31 5.15
C ILE A 52 -27.92 16.82 6.23
N THR A 53 -28.50 16.43 7.36
CA THR A 53 -27.79 15.87 8.51
C THR A 53 -27.41 14.43 8.21
N GLY A 54 -26.13 14.06 8.40
CA GLY A 54 -25.66 12.69 8.20
C GLY A 54 -25.45 12.23 6.74
N SER A 55 -25.77 13.06 5.74
CA SER A 55 -25.51 12.71 4.34
C SER A 55 -24.08 13.06 3.91
N THR A 56 -23.15 12.14 4.10
CA THR A 56 -21.95 12.12 3.25
C THR A 56 -22.40 11.56 1.91
N ASN A 57 -22.55 12.43 0.90
CA ASN A 57 -22.61 12.01 -0.49
C ASN A 57 -21.27 11.33 -0.84
N LEU A 58 -21.16 10.04 -0.57
CA LEU A 58 -20.28 9.17 -1.32
C LEU A 58 -20.89 9.09 -2.72
N ASN A 59 -20.48 10.02 -3.59
CA ASN A 59 -20.76 9.98 -5.02
C ASN A 59 -19.89 8.87 -5.65
N THR A 60 -20.02 7.65 -5.14
CA THR A 60 -19.48 6.42 -5.70
C THR A 60 -20.63 5.74 -6.40
N GLY A 61 -20.84 6.11 -7.66
CA GLY A 61 -21.94 5.59 -8.47
C GLY A 61 -22.16 4.08 -8.24
N LYS A 62 -23.42 3.72 -8.00
CA LYS A 62 -24.01 2.36 -8.02
C LYS A 62 -23.95 1.47 -6.77
N ILE A 63 -23.23 1.80 -5.69
CA ILE A 63 -23.22 0.90 -4.51
C ILE A 63 -24.39 1.22 -3.57
N LYS A 64 -25.40 0.33 -3.51
CA LYS A 64 -26.50 0.40 -2.54
C LYS A 64 -26.17 -0.46 -1.30
N ILE A 65 -25.74 0.17 -0.22
CA ILE A 65 -25.52 -0.45 1.09
C ILE A 65 -26.44 0.20 2.13
N ASN A 66 -26.98 -0.58 3.07
CA ASN A 66 -27.81 -0.02 4.14
C ASN A 66 -26.95 0.71 5.18
N GLN A 67 -27.55 1.66 5.91
CA GLN A 67 -26.82 2.48 6.88
C GLN A 67 -26.19 1.67 8.01
N LYS A 68 -26.83 0.58 8.45
CA LYS A 68 -26.33 -0.27 9.54
C LYS A 68 -25.01 -0.93 9.14
N ASP A 69 -24.94 -1.47 7.93
CA ASP A 69 -23.72 -2.12 7.42
C ASP A 69 -22.64 -1.10 7.08
N LEU A 70 -23.01 0.09 6.57
CA LEU A 70 -22.06 1.18 6.37
C LEU A 70 -21.40 1.60 7.70
N ASN A 71 -22.19 1.82 8.77
CA ASN A 71 -21.66 2.16 10.09
C ASN A 71 -20.71 1.09 10.64
N LYS A 72 -20.97 -0.20 10.39
CA LYS A 72 -20.04 -1.27 10.80
C LYS A 72 -18.69 -1.15 10.08
N LEU A 73 -18.71 -0.88 8.79
CA LEU A 73 -17.48 -0.72 8.00
C LEU A 73 -16.71 0.53 8.41
N GLU A 74 -17.40 1.62 8.71
CA GLU A 74 -16.78 2.85 9.23
C GLU A 74 -16.15 2.62 10.61
N ASN A 75 -16.84 1.92 11.51
CA ASN A 75 -16.31 1.57 12.85
C ASN A 75 -15.07 0.68 12.76
N TYR A 76 -14.99 -0.17 11.73
CA TYR A 76 -13.81 -0.99 11.46
C TYR A 76 -12.66 -0.17 10.85
N LEU A 77 -12.96 0.68 9.86
CA LEU A 77 -11.94 1.36 9.07
C LEU A 77 -11.37 2.60 9.77
N SER A 78 -12.19 3.36 10.50
CA SER A 78 -11.78 4.64 11.12
C SER A 78 -10.57 4.49 12.06
N PRO A 79 -10.52 3.50 12.95
CA PRO A 79 -9.35 3.29 13.83
C PRO A 79 -8.05 3.05 13.06
N LEU A 80 -8.10 2.43 11.89
CA LEU A 80 -6.91 2.16 11.08
C LEU A 80 -6.25 3.44 10.54
N PHE A 81 -7.00 4.54 10.45
CA PHE A 81 -6.50 5.85 10.05
C PHE A 81 -6.19 6.78 11.24
N ALA A 82 -6.21 6.29 12.48
CA ALA A 82 -6.05 7.12 13.69
C ALA A 82 -4.76 7.96 13.70
N TYR A 83 -3.71 7.48 13.04
CA TYR A 83 -2.42 8.16 12.95
C TYR A 83 -2.35 9.27 11.87
N ASN A 84 -3.48 9.54 11.19
CA ASN A 84 -3.56 10.49 10.08
C ASN A 84 -4.45 11.70 10.40
N ASP A 85 -4.05 12.86 9.87
CA ASP A 85 -4.85 14.08 9.94
C ASP A 85 -6.06 13.98 9.01
N PHE A 86 -7.20 13.61 9.58
CA PHE A 86 -8.45 13.44 8.86
C PHE A 86 -9.03 14.75 8.32
N SER A 87 -8.48 15.93 8.66
CA SER A 87 -8.86 17.18 8.02
C SER A 87 -8.25 17.30 6.62
N HIS A 88 -7.14 16.60 6.35
CA HIS A 88 -6.40 16.67 5.10
C HIS A 88 -7.22 16.11 3.92
N PRO A 89 -7.44 16.89 2.83
CA PRO A 89 -8.30 16.47 1.73
C PRO A 89 -7.89 15.16 1.06
N PHE A 90 -6.58 14.90 0.95
CA PHE A 90 -6.06 13.67 0.36
C PHE A 90 -6.34 12.44 1.23
N VAL A 91 -6.15 12.56 2.56
CA VAL A 91 -6.44 11.48 3.52
C VAL A 91 -7.93 11.13 3.46
N LYS A 92 -8.81 12.15 3.48
CA LYS A 92 -10.25 11.93 3.31
C LYS A 92 -10.57 11.18 2.01
N SER A 93 -9.95 11.58 0.90
CA SER A 93 -10.17 10.92 -0.39
C SER A 93 -9.76 9.45 -0.37
N VAL A 94 -8.60 9.10 0.20
CA VAL A 94 -8.15 7.71 0.34
C VAL A 94 -9.09 6.93 1.27
N TYR A 95 -9.48 7.50 2.42
CA TYR A 95 -10.44 6.88 3.33
C TYR A 95 -11.76 6.53 2.63
N TYR A 96 -12.34 7.47 1.88
CA TYR A 96 -13.62 7.24 1.19
C TYR A 96 -13.50 6.22 0.03
N LEU A 97 -12.36 6.19 -0.68
CA LEU A 97 -12.09 5.14 -1.68
C LEU A 97 -11.98 3.76 -1.02
N SER A 98 -11.32 3.69 0.14
CA SER A 98 -11.19 2.47 0.93
C SER A 98 -12.54 1.98 1.46
N LEU A 99 -13.35 2.88 2.03
CA LEU A 99 -14.70 2.56 2.50
C LEU A 99 -15.60 2.05 1.36
N ALA A 100 -15.55 2.69 0.19
CA ALA A 100 -16.30 2.24 -0.99
C ALA A 100 -15.86 0.85 -1.46
N ARG A 101 -14.54 0.59 -1.45
CA ARG A 101 -13.99 -0.74 -1.74
C ARG A 101 -14.45 -1.78 -0.73
N LEU A 102 -14.39 -1.49 0.57
CA LEU A 102 -14.86 -2.39 1.62
C LEU A 102 -16.36 -2.69 1.50
N ALA A 103 -17.17 -1.67 1.21
CA ALA A 103 -18.60 -1.83 0.97
C ALA A 103 -18.87 -2.79 -0.20
N GLN A 104 -18.16 -2.63 -1.31
CA GLN A 104 -18.28 -3.54 -2.46
C GLN A 104 -17.89 -4.98 -2.10
N ARG A 105 -16.78 -5.17 -1.36
CA ARG A 105 -16.35 -6.49 -0.89
C ARG A 105 -17.38 -7.11 0.03
N TYR A 106 -17.92 -6.33 0.97
CA TYR A 106 -18.91 -6.78 1.94
C TYR A 106 -20.21 -7.26 1.27
N LEU A 107 -20.69 -6.51 0.27
CA LEU A 107 -21.83 -6.90 -0.56
C LEU A 107 -21.55 -8.18 -1.36
N ASN A 108 -20.30 -8.41 -1.76
CA ASN A 108 -19.86 -9.62 -2.46
C ASN A 108 -19.51 -10.79 -1.51
N GLY A 109 -19.93 -10.73 -0.24
CA GLY A 109 -19.79 -11.84 0.70
C GLY A 109 -18.59 -11.78 1.64
N TRP A 110 -17.68 -10.82 1.46
CA TRP A 110 -16.61 -10.59 2.44
C TRP A 110 -17.19 -10.16 3.80
N ARG A 111 -16.53 -10.53 4.89
CA ARG A 111 -16.96 -10.20 6.25
C ARG A 111 -15.80 -9.57 7.00
N LEU A 112 -16.14 -8.70 7.96
CA LEU A 112 -15.14 -8.01 8.75
C LEU A 112 -14.26 -9.04 9.46
N PRO A 113 -12.93 -8.86 9.40
CA PRO A 113 -12.03 -9.76 10.06
C PRO A 113 -12.04 -9.53 11.57
N ASN A 114 -11.73 -10.58 12.34
CA ASN A 114 -11.41 -10.41 13.74
C ASN A 114 -9.93 -10.01 13.86
N ILE A 115 -9.65 -8.74 14.10
CA ILE A 115 -8.27 -8.21 14.22
C ILE A 115 -7.49 -8.97 15.31
N GLU A 116 -8.13 -9.35 16.41
CA GLU A 116 -7.49 -10.11 17.50
C GLU A 116 -6.98 -11.48 17.02
N SER A 117 -7.63 -12.08 16.02
CA SER A 117 -7.20 -13.36 15.45
C SER A 117 -5.93 -13.27 14.59
N TYR A 118 -5.44 -12.05 14.32
CA TYR A 118 -4.24 -11.81 13.51
C TYR A 118 -3.01 -11.46 14.34
N ILE A 119 -3.20 -11.26 15.64
CA ILE A 119 -2.12 -11.05 16.58
C ILE A 119 -1.42 -12.39 16.79
N PRO A 120 -0.14 -12.54 16.42
CA PRO A 120 0.59 -13.78 16.71
C PRO A 120 0.63 -14.01 18.21
N VAL A 121 0.39 -15.26 18.64
CA VAL A 121 0.54 -15.65 20.04
C VAL A 121 2.00 -16.00 20.26
N ASP A 122 2.70 -15.25 21.12
CA ASP A 122 3.97 -15.71 21.66
C ASP A 122 3.72 -16.86 22.63
N ASP A 123 3.87 -18.08 22.14
CA ASP A 123 3.79 -19.32 22.91
C ASP A 123 5.14 -19.71 23.54
N GLY A 124 6.15 -18.83 23.46
CA GLY A 124 7.51 -19.07 23.94
C GLY A 124 8.31 -20.08 23.10
N SER A 125 7.78 -20.51 21.96
CA SER A 125 8.46 -21.49 21.08
C SER A 125 9.61 -20.89 20.28
N TYR A 126 9.63 -19.56 20.10
CA TYR A 126 10.71 -18.85 19.43
C TYR A 126 11.51 -18.02 20.42
N LYS A 127 12.82 -18.02 20.22
CA LYS A 127 13.75 -17.27 21.05
C LYS A 127 14.49 -16.29 20.17
N ASP A 128 14.67 -15.09 20.69
CA ASP A 128 15.54 -14.10 20.06
C ASP A 128 16.98 -14.63 20.07
N LEU A 129 17.66 -14.46 18.95
CA LEU A 129 19.07 -14.80 18.81
C LEU A 129 19.97 -13.85 19.61
N PHE A 130 19.51 -12.61 19.81
CA PHE A 130 20.22 -11.56 20.52
C PHE A 130 19.34 -10.98 21.63
N PRO A 131 19.89 -10.75 22.84
CA PRO A 131 19.19 -9.99 23.88
C PRO A 131 18.85 -8.57 23.43
N LYS A 132 17.76 -8.00 23.97
CA LYS A 132 17.31 -6.64 23.64
C LYS A 132 18.38 -5.57 23.85
N ASP A 133 19.20 -5.68 24.90
CA ASP A 133 20.24 -4.68 25.21
C ASP A 133 21.50 -4.81 24.33
N GLU A 134 21.62 -5.89 23.56
CA GLU A 134 22.78 -6.19 22.71
C GLU A 134 22.45 -6.12 21.22
N VAL A 135 21.17 -6.15 20.85
CA VAL A 135 20.75 -6.17 19.45
C VAL A 135 20.87 -4.81 18.78
N SER A 136 21.44 -4.80 17.58
CA SER A 136 21.44 -3.65 16.68
C SER A 136 21.15 -4.08 15.25
N PHE A 137 20.62 -3.19 14.42
CA PHE A 137 20.32 -3.51 13.02
C PHE A 137 21.55 -3.98 12.25
N THR A 138 22.76 -3.49 12.58
CA THR A 138 24.00 -3.91 11.91
C THR A 138 24.37 -5.35 12.27
N VAL A 139 24.22 -5.75 13.54
CA VAL A 139 24.49 -7.12 14.00
C VAL A 139 23.51 -8.11 13.34
N LEU A 140 22.22 -7.76 13.26
CA LEU A 140 21.21 -8.59 12.59
C LEU A 140 21.57 -8.83 11.12
N VAL A 141 21.96 -7.77 10.41
CA VAL A 141 22.30 -7.85 8.98
C VAL A 141 23.59 -8.62 8.75
N GLN A 142 24.62 -8.39 9.56
CA GLN A 142 25.86 -9.18 9.51
C GLN A 142 25.54 -10.67 9.69
N LYS A 143 24.68 -11.00 10.65
CA LYS A 143 24.31 -12.38 10.90
C LYS A 143 23.55 -13.01 9.73
N GLU A 144 22.64 -12.28 9.11
CA GLU A 144 21.94 -12.79 7.92
C GLU A 144 22.91 -13.02 6.76
N VAL A 145 23.86 -12.11 6.52
CA VAL A 145 24.84 -12.25 5.43
C VAL A 145 25.76 -13.45 5.64
N GLU A 146 26.09 -13.81 6.89
CA GLU A 146 26.81 -15.05 7.19
C GLU A 146 26.01 -16.31 6.86
N LEU A 147 24.68 -16.26 7.03
CA LEU A 147 23.80 -17.43 6.95
C LEU A 147 23.19 -17.62 5.56
N VAL A 148 22.99 -16.54 4.82
CA VAL A 148 22.34 -16.57 3.50
C VAL A 148 23.32 -16.99 2.43
N SER A 149 22.98 -18.08 1.74
CA SER A 149 23.56 -18.44 0.47
C SER A 149 22.65 -17.98 -0.67
N PHE A 150 23.11 -17.03 -1.47
CA PHE A 150 22.44 -16.69 -2.73
C PHE A 150 22.75 -17.72 -3.82
N PRO A 151 21.81 -17.97 -4.76
CA PRO A 151 22.13 -18.76 -5.94
C PRO A 151 23.12 -17.99 -6.84
N ASP A 152 24.02 -18.71 -7.53
CA ASP A 152 25.01 -18.14 -8.46
C ASP A 152 24.46 -17.09 -9.42
N ILE A 153 23.20 -17.25 -9.84
CA ILE A 153 22.54 -16.34 -10.77
C ILE A 153 22.39 -14.92 -10.19
N TYR A 154 22.19 -14.80 -8.87
CA TYR A 154 22.12 -13.52 -8.18
C TYR A 154 23.40 -12.72 -8.37
N PHE A 155 24.55 -13.33 -8.03
CA PHE A 155 25.85 -12.68 -8.13
C PHE A 155 26.20 -12.32 -9.59
N LYS A 156 25.83 -13.18 -10.55
CA LYS A 156 26.01 -12.90 -11.98
C LYS A 156 25.16 -11.71 -12.46
N ILE A 157 23.95 -11.54 -11.94
CA ILE A 157 23.11 -10.39 -12.27
C ILE A 157 23.69 -9.12 -11.62
N VAL A 158 24.10 -9.18 -10.34
CA VAL A 158 24.74 -8.04 -9.65
C VAL A 158 26.01 -7.59 -10.38
N GLU A 159 26.86 -8.54 -10.80
CA GLU A 159 28.06 -8.26 -11.60
C GLU A 159 27.69 -7.61 -12.94
N ALA A 160 26.66 -8.12 -13.61
CA ALA A 160 26.19 -7.58 -14.89
C ALA A 160 25.66 -6.14 -14.76
N ILE A 161 24.93 -5.81 -13.70
CA ILE A 161 24.41 -4.45 -13.46
C ILE A 161 25.53 -3.47 -13.15
N ASN A 162 26.52 -3.90 -12.35
CA ASN A 162 27.61 -3.02 -11.93
C ASN A 162 28.74 -2.90 -12.97
N SER A 163 28.65 -3.61 -14.09
CA SER A 163 29.69 -3.62 -15.13
C SER A 163 29.30 -2.75 -16.32
N PRO A 164 30.04 -1.66 -16.62
CA PRO A 164 29.77 -0.80 -17.78
C PRO A 164 30.02 -1.49 -19.13
N LYS A 165 30.56 -2.72 -19.13
CA LYS A 165 30.79 -3.54 -20.34
C LYS A 165 29.71 -4.61 -20.54
N SER A 166 28.74 -4.71 -19.64
CA SER A 166 27.69 -5.71 -19.73
C SER A 166 26.77 -5.43 -20.92
N SER A 167 26.50 -6.46 -21.73
CA SER A 167 25.57 -6.35 -22.85
C SER A 167 24.20 -6.93 -22.49
N ALA A 168 23.15 -6.40 -23.14
CA ALA A 168 21.80 -6.96 -23.08
C ALA A 168 21.78 -8.48 -23.35
N GLU A 169 22.60 -8.94 -24.29
CA GLU A 169 22.71 -10.37 -24.63
C GLU A 169 23.33 -11.19 -23.49
N TYR A 170 24.31 -10.65 -22.79
CA TYR A 170 24.91 -11.31 -21.63
C TYR A 170 23.89 -11.48 -20.50
N ILE A 171 23.13 -10.42 -20.18
CA ILE A 171 22.05 -10.46 -19.20
C ILE A 171 20.98 -11.48 -19.61
N ALA A 172 20.56 -11.48 -20.88
CA ALA A 172 19.60 -12.46 -21.39
C ALA A 172 20.09 -13.90 -21.14
N LYS A 173 21.38 -14.16 -21.42
CA LYS A 173 22.00 -15.47 -21.23
C LYS A 173 22.11 -15.87 -19.77
N ILE A 174 22.31 -14.93 -18.84
CA ILE A 174 22.32 -15.23 -17.41
C ILE A 174 20.91 -15.61 -16.96
N VAL A 175 19.92 -14.76 -17.22
CA VAL A 175 18.53 -14.95 -16.79
C VAL A 175 17.93 -16.23 -17.37
N SER A 176 18.19 -16.50 -18.66
CA SER A 176 17.67 -17.68 -19.36
C SER A 176 18.17 -19.02 -18.79
N LYS A 177 19.20 -19.02 -17.95
CA LYS A 177 19.67 -20.25 -17.26
C LYS A 177 18.78 -20.67 -16.10
N ASP A 178 17.92 -19.79 -15.61
CA ASP A 178 16.91 -20.10 -14.61
C ASP A 178 15.52 -20.05 -15.25
N PRO A 179 14.92 -21.23 -15.56
CA PRO A 179 13.60 -21.30 -16.17
C PRO A 179 12.50 -20.68 -15.30
N SER A 180 12.60 -20.77 -13.97
CA SER A 180 11.61 -20.21 -13.06
C SER A 180 11.64 -18.68 -13.07
N LEU A 181 12.83 -18.11 -12.96
CA LEU A 181 13.05 -16.67 -13.07
C LEU A 181 12.62 -16.15 -14.43
N SER A 182 13.01 -16.84 -15.51
CA SER A 182 12.64 -16.48 -16.88
C SER A 182 11.12 -16.48 -17.08
N ALA A 183 10.43 -17.51 -16.59
CA ALA A 183 8.97 -17.60 -16.67
C ALA A 183 8.28 -16.47 -15.91
N LYS A 184 8.74 -16.15 -14.68
CA LYS A 184 8.19 -15.04 -13.88
C LYS A 184 8.41 -13.69 -14.57
N LEU A 185 9.61 -13.44 -15.08
CA LEU A 185 9.93 -12.21 -15.82
C LEU A 185 9.07 -12.08 -17.08
N LEU A 186 8.98 -13.12 -17.91
CA LEU A 186 8.15 -13.10 -19.11
C LEU A 186 6.67 -12.88 -18.79
N ARG A 187 6.15 -13.50 -17.72
CA ARG A 187 4.78 -13.26 -17.27
C ARG A 187 4.56 -11.82 -16.82
N LEU A 188 5.52 -11.24 -16.11
CA LEU A 188 5.48 -9.85 -15.68
C LEU A 188 5.51 -8.91 -16.90
N VAL A 189 6.42 -9.15 -17.86
CA VAL A 189 6.52 -8.41 -19.13
C VAL A 189 5.21 -8.47 -19.92
N ASN A 190 4.53 -9.61 -19.93
CA ASN A 190 3.27 -9.80 -20.63
C ASN A 190 2.04 -9.34 -19.86
N SER A 191 2.20 -8.86 -18.61
CA SER A 191 1.06 -8.39 -17.83
C SER A 191 0.50 -7.08 -18.40
N PRO A 192 -0.78 -6.75 -18.14
CA PRO A 192 -1.42 -5.52 -18.65
C PRO A 192 -0.63 -4.24 -18.36
N PHE A 193 0.18 -4.30 -17.31
CA PHE A 193 1.20 -3.36 -16.88
C PHE A 193 2.08 -2.75 -17.98
N TYR A 194 2.48 -3.53 -18.99
CA TYR A 194 3.33 -3.07 -20.10
C TYR A 194 2.52 -2.73 -21.35
N GLY A 195 1.20 -2.99 -21.35
CA GLY A 195 0.31 -2.62 -22.46
C GLY A 195 0.71 -3.19 -23.82
N LEU A 196 1.40 -4.33 -23.85
CA LEU A 196 1.96 -4.89 -25.08
C LEU A 196 0.84 -5.46 -25.97
N THR A 197 0.89 -5.12 -27.26
CA THR A 197 -0.06 -5.62 -28.26
C THR A 197 0.27 -7.04 -28.72
N GLN A 198 1.52 -7.46 -28.56
CA GLN A 198 2.00 -8.80 -28.89
C GLN A 198 2.71 -9.42 -27.69
N LYS A 199 2.54 -10.74 -27.57
CA LYS A 199 3.16 -11.52 -26.50
C LYS A 199 4.67 -11.59 -26.68
N VAL A 200 5.39 -11.41 -25.58
CA VAL A 200 6.85 -11.57 -25.49
C VAL A 200 7.17 -12.98 -25.04
N GLU A 201 7.92 -13.73 -25.85
CA GLU A 201 8.21 -15.15 -25.60
C GLU A 201 9.67 -15.42 -25.22
N THR A 202 10.55 -14.43 -25.34
CA THR A 202 11.99 -14.59 -25.07
C THR A 202 12.53 -13.47 -24.19
N ILE A 203 13.54 -13.80 -23.37
CA ILE A 203 14.21 -12.82 -22.50
C ILE A 203 14.88 -11.73 -23.32
N SER A 204 15.53 -12.06 -24.43
CA SER A 204 16.15 -11.06 -25.30
C SER A 204 15.12 -10.05 -25.83
N ARG A 205 13.89 -10.51 -26.15
CA ARG A 205 12.80 -9.60 -26.56
C ARG A 205 12.27 -8.78 -25.38
N ALA A 206 12.18 -9.35 -24.18
CA ALA A 206 11.84 -8.61 -22.97
C ALA A 206 12.84 -7.48 -22.69
N ILE A 207 14.15 -7.76 -22.80
CA ILE A 207 15.20 -6.74 -22.66
C ILE A 207 15.08 -5.66 -23.74
N ALA A 208 14.79 -6.02 -24.98
CA ALA A 208 14.63 -5.04 -26.05
C ALA A 208 13.43 -4.09 -25.85
N ILE A 209 12.44 -4.48 -25.05
CA ILE A 209 11.23 -3.69 -24.78
C ILE A 209 11.40 -2.84 -23.51
N ILE A 210 11.90 -3.46 -22.43
CA ILE A 210 11.93 -2.83 -21.10
C ILE A 210 13.28 -2.16 -20.84
N GLY A 211 14.36 -2.70 -21.42
CA GLY A 211 15.72 -2.32 -21.08
C GLY A 211 16.44 -3.38 -20.25
N ALA A 212 17.76 -3.38 -20.34
CA ALA A 212 18.61 -4.40 -19.71
C ALA A 212 18.74 -4.16 -18.20
N ASP A 213 18.85 -2.90 -17.79
CA ASP A 213 19.02 -2.50 -16.39
C ASP A 213 17.73 -2.75 -15.60
N GLU A 214 16.59 -2.43 -16.20
CA GLU A 214 15.25 -2.62 -15.66
C GLU A 214 14.94 -4.11 -15.48
N LEU A 215 15.19 -4.92 -16.52
CA LEU A 215 14.96 -6.37 -16.42
C LEU A 215 15.91 -7.02 -15.41
N SER A 216 17.15 -6.54 -15.31
CA SER A 216 18.10 -7.02 -14.30
C SER A 216 17.66 -6.64 -12.90
N THR A 217 17.14 -5.43 -12.72
CA THR A 217 16.59 -4.94 -11.44
C THR A 217 15.41 -5.79 -11.01
N LEU A 218 14.48 -6.08 -11.94
CA LEU A 218 13.39 -7.02 -11.69
C LEU A 218 13.92 -8.40 -11.29
N ALA A 219 14.85 -8.95 -12.07
CA ALA A 219 15.42 -10.26 -11.83
C ALA A 219 16.02 -10.38 -10.42
N LEU A 220 16.77 -9.37 -9.97
CA LEU A 220 17.31 -9.30 -8.61
C LEU A 220 16.23 -9.31 -7.54
N GLY A 221 15.18 -8.51 -7.71
CA GLY A 221 14.04 -8.49 -6.79
C GLY A 221 13.39 -9.86 -6.66
N ILE A 222 13.14 -10.54 -7.79
CA ILE A 222 12.54 -11.89 -7.80
C ILE A 222 13.46 -12.92 -7.12
N THR A 223 14.77 -12.84 -7.34
CA THR A 223 15.72 -13.75 -6.72
C THR A 223 15.82 -13.51 -5.21
N ALA A 224 15.79 -12.25 -4.75
CA ALA A 224 15.83 -11.90 -3.34
C ALA A 224 14.63 -12.44 -2.54
N ILE A 225 13.42 -12.47 -3.14
CA ILE A 225 12.21 -13.07 -2.54
C ILE A 225 12.44 -14.51 -2.09
N ASN A 226 13.22 -15.28 -2.87
CA ASN A 226 13.40 -16.71 -2.62
C ASN A 226 14.28 -17.02 -1.41
N VAL A 227 14.97 -16.03 -0.83
CA VAL A 227 15.89 -16.21 0.31
C VAL A 227 15.13 -16.47 1.62
N PHE A 228 13.95 -15.89 1.79
CA PHE A 228 13.23 -15.86 3.07
C PHE A 228 12.16 -16.96 3.24
N LYS A 229 12.42 -18.15 2.71
CA LYS A 229 11.45 -19.27 2.76
C LYS A 229 11.43 -20.02 4.09
N ASP A 230 12.38 -19.75 4.97
CA ASP A 230 12.61 -20.45 6.23
C ASP A 230 11.93 -19.77 7.43
N ILE A 231 11.23 -18.65 7.23
CA ILE A 231 10.53 -17.94 8.31
C ILE A 231 9.20 -18.67 8.61
N PRO A 232 8.96 -19.05 9.88
CA PRO A 232 7.74 -19.77 10.24
C PRO A 232 6.45 -18.98 9.99
N GLU A 233 5.45 -19.64 9.39
CA GLU A 233 4.15 -19.04 9.05
C GLU A 233 3.38 -18.49 10.27
N LYS A 234 3.65 -19.01 11.47
CA LYS A 234 2.99 -18.53 12.69
C LYS A 234 3.52 -17.17 13.18
N LEU A 235 4.70 -16.76 12.73
CA LEU A 235 5.25 -15.43 13.00
C LEU A 235 4.77 -14.41 11.96
N ILE A 236 4.72 -14.82 10.70
CA ILE A 236 4.33 -13.96 9.59
C ILE A 236 3.61 -14.74 8.49
N ASP A 237 2.47 -14.22 8.06
CA ASP A 237 1.75 -14.70 6.88
C ASP A 237 2.49 -14.22 5.63
N MET A 238 3.39 -15.06 5.10
CA MET A 238 4.24 -14.71 3.95
C MET A 238 3.45 -14.31 2.71
N ARG A 239 2.24 -14.87 2.53
CA ARG A 239 1.35 -14.47 1.43
C ARG A 239 0.91 -13.01 1.60
N SER A 240 0.48 -12.61 2.79
CA SER A 240 0.08 -11.24 3.10
C SER A 240 1.27 -10.28 3.01
N PHE A 241 2.45 -10.67 3.50
CA PHE A 241 3.67 -9.87 3.37
C PHE A 241 4.00 -9.55 1.91
N TRP A 242 4.01 -10.56 1.04
CA TRP A 242 4.30 -10.35 -0.37
C TRP A 242 3.15 -9.65 -1.11
N LEU A 243 1.90 -9.87 -0.71
CA LEU A 243 0.76 -9.13 -1.26
C LEU A 243 0.87 -7.62 -0.96
N HIS A 244 1.26 -7.25 0.26
CA HIS A 244 1.58 -5.87 0.63
C HIS A 244 2.72 -5.32 -0.25
N SER A 245 3.84 -6.03 -0.30
CA SER A 245 5.01 -5.62 -1.08
C SER A 245 4.72 -5.45 -2.58
N ILE A 246 3.91 -6.34 -3.16
CA ILE A 246 3.43 -6.23 -4.55
C ILE A 246 2.52 -5.00 -4.69
N GLY A 247 1.62 -4.76 -3.73
CA GLY A 247 0.78 -3.57 -3.68
C GLY A 247 1.60 -2.29 -3.75
N VAL A 248 2.61 -2.17 -2.87
CA VAL A 248 3.52 -1.02 -2.84
C VAL A 248 4.28 -0.91 -4.14
N GLY A 249 4.82 -2.01 -4.68
CA GLY A 249 5.52 -2.02 -5.97
C GLY A 249 4.66 -1.51 -7.13
N VAL A 250 3.41 -1.96 -7.24
CA VAL A 250 2.48 -1.52 -8.29
C VAL A 250 2.15 -0.04 -8.15
N PHE A 251 1.77 0.42 -6.95
CA PHE A 251 1.49 1.84 -6.75
C PHE A 251 2.73 2.71 -7.02
N ALA A 252 3.89 2.31 -6.50
CA ALA A 252 5.15 3.03 -6.67
C ALA A 252 5.50 3.20 -8.15
N LYS A 253 5.33 2.13 -8.93
CA LYS A 253 5.52 2.19 -10.36
C LYS A 253 4.55 3.16 -11.03
N LEU A 254 3.25 3.03 -10.78
CA LEU A 254 2.26 3.86 -11.46
C LEU A 254 2.47 5.35 -11.16
N LEU A 255 2.91 5.65 -9.93
CA LEU A 255 3.35 6.98 -9.53
C LEU A 255 4.59 7.42 -10.29
N ALA A 256 5.61 6.57 -10.41
CA ALA A 256 6.82 6.86 -11.19
C ALA A 256 6.52 7.13 -12.68
N GLN A 257 5.67 6.31 -13.30
CA GLN A 257 5.23 6.50 -14.69
C GLN A 257 4.55 7.85 -14.90
N ARG A 258 3.66 8.22 -13.97
CA ARG A 258 2.98 9.53 -14.00
C ARG A 258 3.99 10.68 -13.87
N SER A 259 5.04 10.46 -13.10
CA SER A 259 6.11 11.45 -12.86
C SER A 259 7.22 11.44 -13.91
N HIS A 260 7.06 10.69 -15.01
CA HIS A 260 8.06 10.55 -16.07
C HIS A 260 9.43 10.02 -15.58
N LEU A 261 9.40 9.11 -14.60
CA LEU A 261 10.57 8.42 -14.08
C LEU A 261 10.60 6.97 -14.53
N GLU A 262 11.81 6.38 -14.55
CA GLU A 262 12.00 4.95 -14.84
C GLU A 262 11.21 4.08 -13.85
N PRO A 263 10.18 3.34 -14.29
CA PRO A 263 9.21 2.70 -13.40
C PRO A 263 9.73 1.50 -12.62
N GLU A 264 10.56 0.66 -13.25
CA GLU A 264 10.91 -0.68 -12.76
C GLU A 264 11.72 -0.63 -11.46
N LYS A 265 12.59 0.38 -11.31
CA LYS A 265 13.34 0.59 -10.06
C LYS A 265 12.40 0.88 -8.88
N TYR A 266 11.27 1.55 -9.10
CA TYR A 266 10.28 1.83 -8.05
C TYR A 266 9.40 0.62 -7.75
N PHE A 267 9.09 -0.19 -8.76
CA PHE A 267 8.44 -1.47 -8.53
C PHE A 267 9.28 -2.35 -7.60
N VAL A 268 10.59 -2.49 -7.88
CA VAL A 268 11.50 -3.29 -7.05
C VAL A 268 11.73 -2.65 -5.68
N ALA A 269 11.83 -1.33 -5.59
CA ALA A 269 11.87 -0.65 -4.30
C ALA A 269 10.61 -0.90 -3.46
N GLY A 270 9.43 -0.86 -4.05
CA GLY A 270 8.19 -1.22 -3.35
C GLY A 270 8.11 -2.71 -3.01
N LEU A 271 8.65 -3.59 -3.85
CA LEU A 271 8.71 -5.03 -3.57
C LEU A 271 9.65 -5.36 -2.39
N LEU A 272 10.68 -4.55 -2.19
CA LEU A 272 11.72 -4.79 -1.20
C LEU A 272 11.63 -3.87 0.04
N HIS A 273 10.73 -2.88 0.07
CA HIS A 273 10.71 -1.86 1.12
C HIS A 273 10.64 -2.42 2.55
N ASP A 274 9.93 -3.54 2.71
CA ASP A 274 9.64 -4.14 4.00
C ASP A 274 10.55 -5.35 4.33
N ILE A 275 11.59 -5.64 3.52
CA ILE A 275 12.45 -6.83 3.73
C ILE A 275 13.14 -6.85 5.09
N GLY A 276 13.35 -5.68 5.70
CA GLY A 276 13.88 -5.60 7.06
C GLY A 276 13.01 -6.33 8.08
N ARG A 277 11.70 -6.40 7.88
CA ARG A 277 10.78 -7.12 8.77
C ARG A 277 11.06 -8.61 8.77
N LEU A 278 11.44 -9.18 7.62
CA LEU A 278 11.79 -10.59 7.51
C LEU A 278 13.04 -10.91 8.35
N ILE A 279 14.01 -9.99 8.38
CA ILE A 279 15.20 -10.09 9.24
C ILE A 279 14.81 -10.01 10.72
N LEU A 280 13.91 -9.09 11.09
CA LEU A 280 13.40 -8.97 12.47
C LEU A 280 12.74 -10.29 12.91
N PHE A 281 11.80 -10.82 12.13
CA PHE A 281 11.11 -12.07 12.47
C PHE A 281 12.03 -13.30 12.46
N LYS A 282 13.10 -13.29 11.67
CA LYS A 282 14.05 -14.41 11.60
C LYS A 282 15.00 -14.44 12.79
N HIS A 283 15.53 -13.29 13.21
CA HIS A 283 16.60 -13.22 14.21
C HIS A 283 16.14 -12.78 15.60
N ILE A 284 15.09 -11.97 15.68
CA ILE A 284 14.49 -11.53 16.95
C ILE A 284 12.96 -11.71 16.93
N PRO A 285 12.48 -12.95 16.69
CA PRO A 285 11.05 -13.25 16.52
C PRO A 285 10.17 -12.78 17.68
N ARG A 286 10.64 -12.88 18.93
CA ARG A 286 9.84 -12.48 20.10
C ARG A 286 9.71 -10.96 20.17
N LEU A 287 10.79 -10.21 20.02
CA LEU A 287 10.73 -8.74 19.97
C LEU A 287 9.91 -8.24 18.77
N ALA A 288 10.02 -8.89 17.61
CA ALA A 288 9.24 -8.56 16.41
C ALA A 288 7.74 -8.82 16.62
N THR A 289 7.38 -9.96 17.25
CA THR A 289 5.99 -10.26 17.61
C THR A 289 5.47 -9.30 18.67
N GLU A 290 6.26 -8.94 19.68
CA GLU A 290 5.90 -7.95 20.70
C GLU A 290 5.63 -6.58 20.08
N ALA A 291 6.47 -6.12 19.14
CA ALA A 291 6.23 -4.89 18.38
C ALA A 291 4.93 -4.95 17.58
N LEU A 292 4.62 -6.09 16.95
CA LEU A 292 3.37 -6.26 16.22
C LEU A 292 2.14 -6.23 17.15
N ILE A 293 2.20 -6.93 18.29
CA ILE A 293 1.16 -6.87 19.33
C ILE A 293 0.95 -5.42 19.79
N PHE A 294 2.05 -4.72 20.10
CA PHE A 294 2.02 -3.34 20.57
C PHE A 294 1.40 -2.39 19.53
N SER A 295 1.72 -2.58 18.25
CA SER A 295 1.11 -1.85 17.13
C SER A 295 -0.42 -2.01 17.12
N TYR A 296 -0.92 -3.26 17.17
CA TYR A 296 -2.35 -3.54 17.19
C TYR A 296 -3.05 -3.00 18.44
N SER A 297 -2.49 -3.23 19.63
CA SER A 297 -3.12 -2.82 20.90
C SER A 297 -3.19 -1.30 21.08
N ASN A 298 -2.25 -0.55 20.49
CA ASN A 298 -2.18 0.89 20.63
C ASN A 298 -2.65 1.66 19.38
N LEU A 299 -3.04 0.96 18.31
CA LEU A 299 -3.45 1.56 17.03
C LEU A 299 -2.38 2.50 16.44
N ILE A 300 -1.11 2.12 16.56
CA ILE A 300 0.02 2.85 15.96
C ILE A 300 0.66 2.07 14.81
N PRO A 301 1.25 2.74 13.81
CA PRO A 301 1.98 2.06 12.74
C PRO A 301 3.10 1.16 13.27
N LEU A 302 3.34 0.03 12.61
CA LEU A 302 4.32 -0.97 13.05
C LEU A 302 5.72 -0.37 13.23
N VAL A 303 6.13 0.54 12.34
CA VAL A 303 7.42 1.25 12.44
C VAL A 303 7.59 1.98 13.78
N GLU A 304 6.52 2.59 14.32
CA GLU A 304 6.61 3.27 15.62
C GLU A 304 6.66 2.25 16.75
N ALA A 305 5.88 1.17 16.66
CA ALA A 305 5.94 0.09 17.65
C ALA A 305 7.31 -0.60 17.70
N GLU A 306 7.97 -0.80 16.56
CA GLU A 306 9.34 -1.33 16.49
C GLU A 306 10.35 -0.40 17.17
N ARG A 307 10.24 0.93 16.96
CA ARG A 307 11.11 1.90 17.64
C ARG A 307 10.94 1.85 19.15
N GLU A 308 9.70 1.73 19.63
CA GLU A 308 9.42 1.65 21.07
C GLU A 308 9.88 0.31 21.69
N VAL A 309 9.62 -0.81 21.01
CA VAL A 309 9.90 -2.16 21.54
C VAL A 309 11.34 -2.60 21.31
N ILE A 310 11.93 -2.28 20.16
CA ILE A 310 13.23 -2.79 19.69
C ILE A 310 14.31 -1.69 19.73
N GLY A 311 13.94 -0.42 19.60
CA GLY A 311 14.87 0.72 19.56
C GLY A 311 15.32 1.13 18.15
N PHE A 312 14.93 0.36 17.12
CA PHE A 312 15.12 0.66 15.71
C PHE A 312 14.00 0.01 14.89
N ASP A 313 13.87 0.40 13.62
CA ASP A 313 12.80 -0.07 12.74
C ASP A 313 13.30 -0.91 11.56
N HIS A 314 12.37 -1.60 10.91
CA HIS A 314 12.65 -2.42 9.73
C HIS A 314 13.17 -1.61 8.54
N ALA A 315 12.88 -0.31 8.42
CA ALA A 315 13.39 0.50 7.31
C ALA A 315 14.92 0.68 7.42
N LEU A 316 15.44 0.85 8.64
CA LEU A 316 16.89 0.86 8.90
C LEU A 316 17.54 -0.49 8.61
N VAL A 317 16.91 -1.59 9.06
CA VAL A 317 17.38 -2.96 8.81
C VAL A 317 17.42 -3.26 7.31
N GLY A 318 16.33 -2.93 6.59
CA GLY A 318 16.21 -3.15 5.16
C GLY A 318 17.26 -2.37 4.36
N ASN A 319 17.48 -1.08 4.67
CA ASN A 319 18.55 -0.32 4.01
C ASN A 319 19.94 -0.91 4.29
N SER A 320 20.22 -1.32 5.53
CA SER A 320 21.50 -1.96 5.87
C SER A 320 21.68 -3.29 5.13
N LEU A 321 20.60 -4.06 4.93
CA LEU A 321 20.61 -5.29 4.17
C LEU A 321 20.91 -5.05 2.68
N ILE A 322 20.26 -4.09 2.05
CA ILE A 322 20.54 -3.70 0.64
C ILE A 322 22.01 -3.33 0.44
N GLN A 323 22.58 -2.57 1.38
CA GLN A 323 24.00 -2.20 1.34
C GLN A 323 24.90 -3.43 1.47
N ALA A 324 24.62 -4.32 2.41
CA ALA A 324 25.39 -5.54 2.61
C ALA A 324 25.30 -6.52 1.42
N TRP A 325 24.19 -6.47 0.68
CA TRP A 325 23.98 -7.21 -0.55
C TRP A 325 24.59 -6.56 -1.80
N ASN A 326 25.30 -5.42 -1.67
CA ASN A 326 25.87 -4.65 -2.77
C ASN A 326 24.85 -4.25 -3.85
N LEU A 327 23.61 -4.02 -3.43
CA LEU A 327 22.55 -3.52 -4.29
C LEU A 327 22.62 -1.99 -4.42
N PRO A 328 22.00 -1.38 -5.46
CA PRO A 328 22.10 0.05 -5.72
C PRO A 328 21.73 0.91 -4.51
N SER A 329 22.53 1.94 -4.21
CA SER A 329 22.32 2.82 -3.04
C SER A 329 21.01 3.61 -3.12
N THR A 330 20.51 3.88 -4.32
CA THR A 330 19.21 4.51 -4.58
C THR A 330 18.05 3.66 -4.07
N LEU A 331 18.14 2.34 -4.20
CA LEU A 331 17.19 1.39 -3.63
C LEU A 331 17.23 1.46 -2.09
N GLY A 332 18.43 1.41 -1.50
CA GLY A 332 18.61 1.49 -0.05
C GLY A 332 18.05 2.80 0.54
N LYS A 333 18.28 3.93 -0.15
CA LYS A 333 17.71 5.23 0.23
C LYS A 333 16.18 5.20 0.22
N ALA A 334 15.56 4.67 -0.83
CA ALA A 334 14.10 4.56 -0.93
C ALA A 334 13.50 3.71 0.21
N ILE A 335 14.17 2.59 0.54
CA ILE A 335 13.81 1.74 1.68
C ILE A 335 14.01 2.48 3.01
N LYS A 336 15.09 3.22 3.19
CA LYS A 336 15.29 3.95 4.46
C LYS A 336 14.22 5.02 4.71
N LEU A 337 13.77 5.69 3.66
CA LEU A 337 12.95 6.90 3.78
C LEU A 337 11.43 6.66 3.72
N HIS A 338 10.95 5.46 3.40
CA HIS A 338 9.51 5.26 3.17
C HIS A 338 8.62 5.51 4.40
N HIS A 339 9.17 5.36 5.61
CA HIS A 339 8.49 5.74 6.86
C HIS A 339 8.99 7.04 7.48
N PHE A 340 9.90 7.77 6.83
CA PHE A 340 10.47 8.99 7.41
C PHE A 340 9.53 10.19 7.19
N PRO A 341 9.01 10.82 8.26
CA PRO A 341 8.07 11.94 8.16
C PRO A 341 8.76 13.29 7.83
N GLY A 342 10.06 13.30 7.52
CA GLY A 342 10.81 14.51 7.16
C GLY A 342 10.38 15.10 5.81
N GLN A 343 10.72 16.35 5.52
CA GLN A 343 10.31 16.97 4.25
C GLN A 343 11.03 16.29 3.08
N PHE A 344 10.29 15.51 2.30
CA PHE A 344 10.75 15.13 0.96
C PHE A 344 10.98 16.39 0.13
N THR A 345 12.11 16.48 -0.56
CA THR A 345 12.40 17.55 -1.53
C THR A 345 12.26 17.05 -2.95
N GLU A 346 12.60 15.79 -3.18
CA GLU A 346 12.56 15.13 -4.48
C GLU A 346 11.36 14.18 -4.59
N ILE A 347 10.82 14.05 -5.79
CA ILE A 347 9.68 13.15 -6.07
C ILE A 347 10.08 11.68 -5.91
N GLU A 348 11.33 11.36 -6.21
CA GLU A 348 11.92 10.03 -6.12
C GLU A 348 11.84 9.47 -4.71
N ASP A 349 12.05 10.31 -3.69
CA ASP A 349 12.03 9.90 -2.28
C ASP A 349 10.59 9.76 -1.76
N ALA A 350 9.63 10.49 -2.34
CA ALA A 350 8.23 10.50 -1.93
C ALA A 350 7.40 9.33 -2.48
N ILE A 351 7.84 8.68 -3.56
CA ILE A 351 7.05 7.66 -4.27
C ILE A 351 6.78 6.43 -3.40
N ILE A 352 7.80 5.86 -2.74
CA ILE A 352 7.62 4.65 -1.94
C ILE A 352 6.77 4.93 -0.71
N HIS A 353 6.97 6.08 -0.07
CA HIS A 353 6.12 6.53 1.02
C HIS A 353 4.64 6.61 0.62
N LEU A 354 4.33 7.27 -0.50
CA LEU A 354 2.94 7.38 -0.95
C LEU A 354 2.38 6.01 -1.35
N ALA A 355 3.17 5.17 -2.01
CA ALA A 355 2.76 3.85 -2.43
C ALA A 355 2.42 2.94 -1.24
N ASP A 356 3.23 2.99 -0.18
CA ASP A 356 2.97 2.28 1.07
C ASP A 356 1.68 2.80 1.75
N PHE A 357 1.57 4.13 1.90
CA PHE A 357 0.36 4.76 2.42
C PHE A 357 -0.92 4.35 1.66
N LEU A 358 -0.87 4.35 0.32
CA LEU A 358 -2.00 3.94 -0.52
C LEU A 358 -2.29 2.45 -0.39
N THR A 359 -1.27 1.60 -0.29
CA THR A 359 -1.44 0.15 -0.16
C THR A 359 -2.14 -0.22 1.15
N VAL A 360 -1.68 0.34 2.27
CA VAL A 360 -2.32 0.13 3.58
C VAL A 360 -3.69 0.81 3.61
N GLY A 361 -3.77 2.07 3.15
CA GLY A 361 -5.00 2.86 3.12
C GLY A 361 -6.12 2.23 2.29
N MET A 362 -5.79 1.53 1.20
CA MET A 362 -6.75 0.80 0.37
C MET A 362 -7.09 -0.60 0.90
N HIS A 363 -6.56 -0.97 2.07
CA HIS A 363 -6.81 -2.25 2.72
C HIS A 363 -6.59 -3.44 1.77
N ILE A 364 -5.42 -3.43 1.11
CA ILE A 364 -4.98 -4.48 0.18
C ILE A 364 -4.73 -5.79 0.93
N VAL A 365 -4.19 -5.70 2.14
CA VAL A 365 -3.97 -6.82 3.07
C VAL A 365 -4.86 -6.71 4.30
N GLU A 366 -5.18 -7.84 4.91
CA GLU A 366 -6.01 -7.93 6.13
C GLU A 366 -5.19 -8.25 7.38
N LYS A 367 -3.94 -8.68 7.21
CA LYS A 367 -3.03 -9.10 8.28
C LYS A 367 -1.68 -8.38 8.13
N GLY A 368 -0.95 -8.25 9.24
CA GLY A 368 0.34 -7.56 9.27
C GLY A 368 0.16 -6.05 9.45
N SER A 369 0.69 -5.25 8.52
CA SER A 369 0.64 -3.78 8.63
C SER A 369 -0.72 -3.25 8.14
N ILE A 370 -1.72 -3.20 9.04
CA ILE A 370 -3.07 -2.72 8.69
C ILE A 370 -3.35 -1.29 9.17
N ILE A 371 -2.53 -0.76 10.08
CA ILE A 371 -2.66 0.61 10.57
C ILE A 371 -1.96 1.52 9.58
N VAL A 372 -2.71 2.48 9.03
CA VAL A 372 -2.25 3.35 7.96
C VAL A 372 -1.14 4.26 8.50
N PRO A 373 0.07 4.23 7.91
CA PRO A 373 1.17 5.09 8.35
C PRO A 373 0.81 6.57 8.18
N GLN A 374 1.52 7.45 8.86
CA GLN A 374 1.27 8.89 8.74
C GLN A 374 1.57 9.34 7.31
N LEU A 375 0.62 10.00 6.65
CA LEU A 375 0.88 10.68 5.40
C LEU A 375 1.76 11.91 5.65
N ASN A 376 2.90 11.94 4.99
CA ASN A 376 3.74 13.12 4.95
C ASN A 376 3.07 14.24 4.14
N LYS A 377 2.87 15.39 4.78
CA LYS A 377 2.14 16.53 4.19
C LYS A 377 2.82 17.11 2.94
N SER A 378 4.13 16.97 2.78
CA SER A 378 4.83 17.49 1.59
C SER A 378 4.56 16.63 0.35
N VAL A 379 4.30 15.33 0.52
CA VAL A 379 4.13 14.36 -0.58
C VAL A 379 2.99 14.74 -1.51
N CYS A 380 1.86 15.21 -0.96
CA CYS A 380 0.73 15.65 -1.79
C CYS A 380 1.08 16.85 -2.67
N LYS A 381 1.99 17.73 -2.22
CA LYS A 381 2.45 18.87 -3.03
C LYS A 381 3.45 18.45 -4.10
N ILE A 382 4.36 17.54 -3.76
CA ILE A 382 5.42 17.06 -4.66
C ILE A 382 4.84 16.19 -5.78
N ILE A 383 4.02 15.21 -5.42
CA ILE A 383 3.41 14.30 -6.40
C ILE A 383 2.22 14.96 -7.10
N ASN A 384 1.56 15.93 -6.44
CA ASN A 384 0.49 16.76 -7.00
C ASN A 384 -0.63 15.93 -7.68
N LEU A 385 -1.25 15.01 -6.93
CA LEU A 385 -2.37 14.19 -7.39
C LEU A 385 -3.71 14.86 -7.12
N SER A 386 -4.49 15.09 -8.16
CA SER A 386 -5.91 15.45 -8.02
C SER A 386 -6.75 14.26 -7.53
N LYS A 387 -7.98 14.54 -7.10
CA LYS A 387 -8.92 13.50 -6.63
C LYS A 387 -9.29 12.50 -7.72
N ASP A 388 -9.46 12.96 -8.95
CA ASP A 388 -9.84 12.10 -10.08
C ASP A 388 -8.67 11.24 -10.53
N GLU A 389 -7.45 11.80 -10.54
CA GLU A 389 -6.24 11.03 -10.79
C GLU A 389 -6.01 9.98 -9.72
N LEU A 390 -6.20 10.31 -8.43
CA LEU A 390 -6.11 9.33 -7.34
C LEU A 390 -7.08 8.17 -7.53
N LYS A 391 -8.34 8.46 -7.88
CA LYS A 391 -9.33 7.41 -8.15
C LYS A 391 -8.94 6.53 -9.33
N SER A 392 -8.46 7.14 -10.41
CA SER A 392 -8.00 6.41 -11.61
C SER A 392 -6.78 5.54 -11.30
N LEU A 393 -5.80 6.10 -10.58
CA LEU A 393 -4.60 5.42 -10.09
C LEU A 393 -4.97 4.20 -9.24
N VAL A 394 -5.84 4.37 -8.24
CA VAL A 394 -6.28 3.28 -7.36
C VAL A 394 -6.99 2.18 -8.15
N ASN A 395 -7.91 2.52 -9.05
CA ASN A 395 -8.61 1.51 -9.85
C ASN A 395 -7.65 0.70 -10.72
N ARG A 396 -6.69 1.38 -11.37
CA ARG A 396 -5.67 0.73 -12.18
C ARG A 396 -4.75 -0.14 -11.32
N ALA A 397 -4.27 0.37 -10.19
CA ALA A 397 -3.43 -0.37 -9.25
C ALA A 397 -4.11 -1.65 -8.76
N LEU A 398 -5.40 -1.59 -8.38
CA LEU A 398 -6.14 -2.77 -7.92
C LEU A 398 -6.21 -3.89 -8.97
N GLN A 399 -6.37 -3.53 -10.25
CA GLN A 399 -6.36 -4.50 -11.35
C GLN A 399 -4.95 -5.08 -11.56
N GLU A 400 -3.93 -4.21 -11.58
CA GLU A 400 -2.54 -4.64 -11.79
C GLU A 400 -2.01 -5.49 -10.62
N ILE A 401 -2.42 -5.22 -9.38
CA ILE A 401 -2.08 -6.03 -8.20
C ILE A 401 -2.65 -7.45 -8.35
N GLU A 402 -3.92 -7.60 -8.76
CA GLU A 402 -4.53 -8.93 -8.91
C GLU A 402 -3.79 -9.80 -9.92
N GLU A 403 -3.39 -9.22 -11.05
CA GLU A 403 -2.61 -9.90 -12.08
C GLU A 403 -1.19 -10.21 -11.61
N THR A 404 -0.55 -9.26 -10.91
CA THR A 404 0.82 -9.44 -10.40
C THR A 404 0.86 -10.51 -9.33
N VAL A 405 -0.12 -10.56 -8.43
CA VAL A 405 -0.22 -11.59 -7.39
C VAL A 405 -0.24 -12.99 -8.00
N LYS A 406 -1.02 -13.22 -9.06
CA LYS A 406 -1.05 -14.52 -9.78
C LYS A 406 0.34 -14.93 -10.30
N ILE A 407 1.25 -13.98 -10.50
CA ILE A 407 2.62 -14.22 -10.98
C ILE A 407 3.55 -14.69 -9.86
N PHE A 408 3.40 -14.12 -8.69
CA PHE A 408 4.33 -14.27 -7.58
C PHE A 408 3.86 -15.22 -6.47
N LEU A 409 2.55 -15.34 -6.26
CA LEU A 409 1.89 -16.05 -5.16
C LEU A 409 0.82 -17.02 -5.70
#